data_AF-A0A194W4K6-F1
#
_entry.id   AF-A0A194W4K6-F1
#
_cell.length_a   1.000
_cell.length_b   1.000
_cell.length_c   1.000
_cell.angle_alpha   90.00
_cell.angle_beta   90.00
_cell.angle_gamma   90.00
#
_symmetry.space_group_name_H-M   'P 1'
#
loop_
_entity.id
_entity.type
_entity.pdbx_description
1 polymer ?
#
loop_
_entity_poly.entity_id
_entity_poly.type
_entity_poly.pdbx_seq_one_letter_code
_entity_poly.pdbx_strand_id
1 'polypeptide(L)'
;MAKTTLGFVPIVHIVAAVLSLVELGLTAYIVSVYDGSYYSGYYYNVAASPDRVNFMLFNSIWSLVILAYVGITPIYLRSLFHKTAALALEAITMIFWFAGAIALAVWVGLPYCYGNNFCQTLQAAVAFGFFLWAIFLVLVVLDAMEAMKSRRHAASKRRNNPKAYTGA
;
A
#
# COMPACT_ATOMS: atom_id res chain seq x y z
N MET A 1 -22.45 -15.97 -6.86
CA MET A 1 -21.39 -15.04 -7.27
C MET A 1 -20.44 -14.59 -6.15
N ALA A 2 -20.46 -15.20 -4.95
CA ALA A 2 -19.61 -14.81 -3.81
C ALA A 2 -18.28 -15.59 -3.70
N LYS A 3 -18.10 -16.65 -4.52
CA LYS A 3 -16.94 -17.54 -4.46
C LYS A 3 -15.72 -16.99 -5.21
N THR A 4 -15.94 -16.14 -6.22
CA THR A 4 -14.87 -15.58 -7.07
C THR A 4 -14.06 -14.50 -6.38
N THR A 5 -14.68 -13.71 -5.49
CA THR A 5 -14.00 -12.65 -4.73
C THR A 5 -13.00 -13.20 -3.70
N LEU A 6 -13.28 -14.35 -3.07
CA LEU A 6 -12.37 -14.93 -2.07
C LEU A 6 -11.06 -15.46 -2.66
N GLY A 7 -11.08 -15.92 -3.92
CA GLY A 7 -9.87 -16.41 -4.61
C GLY A 7 -8.99 -15.29 -5.17
N PHE A 8 -9.59 -14.14 -5.52
CA PHE A 8 -8.87 -13.04 -6.15
C PHE A 8 -8.16 -12.12 -5.15
N VAL A 9 -8.79 -11.82 -4.01
CA VAL A 9 -8.20 -10.93 -2.97
C VAL A 9 -6.80 -11.35 -2.51
N PRO A 10 -6.50 -12.63 -2.17
CA PRO A 10 -5.14 -13.01 -1.77
C PRO A 10 -4.12 -12.87 -2.92
N ILE A 11 -4.54 -13.03 -4.17
CA ILE A 11 -3.66 -12.77 -5.33
C ILE A 11 -3.29 -11.30 -5.38
N VAL A 12 -4.26 -10.39 -5.18
CA VAL A 12 -4.02 -8.94 -5.15
C VAL A 12 -3.05 -8.58 -4.03
N HIS A 13 -3.17 -9.20 -2.85
CA HIS A 13 -2.23 -9.00 -1.74
C HIS A 13 -0.81 -9.46 -2.08
N ILE A 14 -0.66 -10.62 -2.74
CA ILE A 14 0.64 -11.13 -3.17
C ILE A 14 1.27 -10.17 -4.19
N VAL A 15 0.50 -9.70 -5.18
CA VAL A 15 0.98 -8.72 -6.16
C VAL A 15 1.38 -7.41 -5.46
N ALA A 16 0.58 -6.92 -4.52
CA ALA A 16 0.92 -5.75 -3.71
C ALA A 16 2.23 -5.94 -2.93
N ALA A 17 2.45 -7.13 -2.35
CA ALA A 17 3.66 -7.44 -1.61
C ALA A 17 4.90 -7.46 -2.51
N VAL A 18 4.80 -8.11 -3.68
CA VAL A 18 5.89 -8.15 -4.66
C VAL A 18 6.24 -6.74 -5.14
N LEU A 19 5.25 -5.94 -5.51
CA LEU A 19 5.49 -4.56 -5.93
C LEU A 19 6.06 -3.69 -4.81
N SER A 20 5.64 -3.90 -3.57
CA SER A 20 6.22 -3.21 -2.40
C SER A 20 7.69 -3.58 -2.19
N LEU A 21 8.09 -4.83 -2.46
CA LEU A 21 9.50 -5.24 -2.44
C LEU A 21 10.32 -4.61 -3.58
N VAL A 22 9.72 -4.48 -4.76
CA VAL A 22 10.36 -3.78 -5.89
C VAL A 22 10.61 -2.31 -5.52
N GLU A 23 9.61 -1.61 -4.99
CA GLU A 23 9.78 -0.24 -4.50
C GLU A 23 10.80 -0.11 -3.38
N LEU A 24 10.80 -1.05 -2.42
CA LEU A 24 11.81 -1.09 -1.37
C LEU A 24 13.22 -1.17 -1.96
N GLY A 25 13.42 -2.01 -2.98
CA GLY A 25 14.70 -2.13 -3.67
C GLY A 25 15.12 -0.85 -4.42
N LEU A 26 14.19 -0.25 -5.18
CA LEU A 26 14.43 0.98 -5.92
C LEU A 26 14.78 2.15 -4.98
N THR A 27 13.97 2.35 -3.95
CA THR A 27 14.14 3.44 -2.98
C THR A 27 15.36 3.24 -2.09
N ALA A 28 15.65 2.00 -1.65
CA ALA A 28 16.88 1.70 -0.91
C ALA A 28 18.13 1.94 -1.76
N TYR A 29 18.10 1.56 -3.04
CA TYR A 29 19.20 1.87 -3.96
C TYR A 29 19.39 3.40 -4.08
N ILE A 30 18.32 4.17 -4.29
CA ILE A 30 18.40 5.63 -4.37
C ILE A 30 19.00 6.21 -3.09
N VAL A 31 18.58 5.75 -1.90
CA VAL A 31 19.14 6.20 -0.61
C VAL A 31 20.63 5.84 -0.49
N SER A 32 21.05 4.65 -0.92
CA SER A 32 22.46 4.22 -0.85
C SER A 32 23.41 5.07 -1.71
N VAL A 33 22.90 5.67 -2.79
CA VAL A 33 23.65 6.62 -3.63
C VAL A 33 23.94 7.92 -2.88
N TYR A 34 23.07 8.32 -1.95
CA TYR A 34 23.26 9.51 -1.12
C TYR A 34 24.18 9.28 0.09
N ASP A 35 24.38 8.03 0.51
CA ASP A 35 25.25 7.66 1.65
C ASP A 35 26.76 7.64 1.32
N GLY A 36 27.16 8.25 0.20
CA GLY A 36 28.58 8.42 -0.16
C GLY A 36 29.20 7.27 -0.98
N SER A 37 28.41 6.32 -1.48
CA SER A 37 28.89 5.33 -2.45
C SER A 37 29.12 5.98 -3.82
N TYR A 38 30.38 6.02 -4.26
CA TYR A 38 30.83 6.49 -5.58
C TYR A 38 29.89 6.02 -6.70
N TYR A 39 29.20 6.94 -7.38
CA TYR A 39 28.38 6.59 -8.55
C TYR A 39 28.61 7.57 -9.71
N SER A 40 29.20 7.07 -10.79
CA SER A 40 29.30 7.76 -12.09
C SER A 40 29.94 9.16 -12.04
N GLY A 41 31.05 9.31 -11.29
CA GLY A 41 31.87 10.54 -11.30
C GLY A 41 31.28 11.78 -10.60
N TYR A 42 30.11 11.66 -9.97
CA TYR A 42 29.52 12.72 -9.14
C TYR A 42 29.47 12.29 -7.67
N TYR A 43 30.06 13.11 -6.80
CA TYR A 43 29.98 12.97 -5.36
C TYR A 43 28.78 13.76 -4.83
N TYR A 44 27.71 13.08 -4.44
CA TYR A 44 26.64 13.68 -3.64
C TYR A 44 27.06 13.59 -2.16
N ASN A 45 28.04 14.40 -1.75
CA ASN A 45 28.35 14.58 -0.32
C ASN A 45 27.24 15.42 0.33
N VAL A 46 26.06 14.84 0.47
CA VAL A 46 24.94 15.43 1.19
C VAL A 46 24.67 14.54 2.40
N ALA A 47 24.71 15.14 3.60
CA ALA A 47 24.59 14.43 4.87
C ALA A 47 23.25 13.70 5.08
N ALA A 48 22.30 13.80 4.14
CA ALA A 48 20.99 13.17 4.20
C ALA A 48 20.40 12.93 2.80
N SER A 49 19.70 11.81 2.64
CA SER A 49 18.85 11.51 1.48
C SER A 49 17.58 12.41 1.46
N PRO A 50 17.00 12.70 0.27
CA PRO A 50 15.80 13.52 0.18
C PRO A 50 14.59 12.92 0.92
N ASP A 51 13.87 13.75 1.66
CA ASP A 51 12.70 13.33 2.47
C ASP A 51 11.64 12.58 1.67
N ARG A 52 11.45 12.92 0.39
CA ARG A 52 10.48 12.28 -0.50
C ARG A 52 10.84 10.82 -0.80
N VAL A 53 12.13 10.53 -0.95
CA VAL A 53 12.64 9.17 -1.17
C VAL A 53 12.53 8.37 0.13
N ASN A 54 12.89 8.98 1.26
CA ASN A 54 12.76 8.36 2.58
C ASN A 54 11.31 8.01 2.90
N PHE A 55 10.35 8.87 2.51
CA PHE A 55 8.93 8.60 2.64
C PHE A 55 8.49 7.39 1.80
N MET A 56 8.95 7.27 0.55
CA MET A 56 8.64 6.10 -0.30
C MET A 56 9.25 4.80 0.24
N LEU A 57 10.47 4.87 0.80
CA LEU A 57 11.10 3.74 1.48
C LEU A 57 10.30 3.32 2.71
N PHE A 58 9.92 4.27 3.57
CA PHE A 58 9.03 4.03 4.70
C PHE A 58 7.71 3.39 4.24
N ASN A 59 7.10 3.94 3.20
CA ASN A 59 5.81 3.47 2.71
C ASN A 59 5.88 2.02 2.18
N SER A 60 7.01 1.62 1.59
CA SER A 60 7.28 0.24 1.17
C SER A 60 7.33 -0.71 2.36
N ILE A 61 8.09 -0.36 3.42
CA ILE A 61 8.18 -1.17 4.64
C ILE A 61 6.81 -1.23 5.35
N TRP A 62 6.16 -0.09 5.50
CA TRP A 62 4.81 0.03 6.07
C TRP A 62 3.83 -0.90 5.35
N SER A 63 3.81 -0.88 4.01
CA SER A 63 2.93 -1.72 3.20
C SER A 63 3.17 -3.21 3.45
N LEU A 64 4.43 -3.65 3.56
CA LEU A 64 4.75 -5.05 3.87
C LEU A 64 4.23 -5.46 5.25
N VAL A 65 4.34 -4.58 6.26
CA VAL A 65 3.80 -4.83 7.60
C VAL A 65 2.28 -4.92 7.56
N ILE A 66 1.59 -4.03 6.83
CA ILE A 66 0.13 -4.06 6.71
C ILE A 66 -0.32 -5.31 5.96
N LEU A 67 0.34 -5.68 4.86
CA LEU A 67 0.02 -6.90 4.12
C LEU A 67 0.27 -8.16 4.95
N ALA A 68 1.32 -8.17 5.79
CA ALA A 68 1.54 -9.24 6.76
C ALA A 68 0.41 -9.30 7.80
N TYR A 69 -0.03 -8.15 8.33
CA TYR A 69 -1.18 -8.08 9.24
C TYR A 69 -2.45 -8.63 8.57
N VAL A 70 -2.81 -8.16 7.38
CA VAL A 70 -4.05 -8.59 6.71
C VAL A 70 -3.98 -10.04 6.22
N GLY A 71 -2.82 -10.52 5.76
CA GLY A 71 -2.65 -11.88 5.24
C GLY A 71 -2.49 -12.96 6.31
N ILE A 72 -1.70 -12.72 7.36
CA ILE A 72 -1.32 -13.73 8.36
C ILE A 72 -2.33 -13.78 9.51
N THR A 73 -2.83 -12.63 9.96
CA THR A 73 -3.72 -12.52 11.13
C THR A 73 -5.02 -13.33 11.02
N PRO A 74 -5.76 -13.34 9.88
CA PRO A 74 -6.98 -14.16 9.80
C PRO A 74 -6.71 -15.68 9.82
N ILE A 75 -5.49 -16.10 9.48
CA ILE A 75 -5.08 -17.51 9.47
C ILE A 75 -4.71 -17.96 10.88
N TYR A 76 -3.83 -17.21 11.56
CA TYR A 76 -3.21 -17.65 12.82
C TYR A 76 -3.74 -16.93 14.08
N LEU A 77 -4.25 -15.70 13.94
CA LEU A 77 -4.52 -14.79 15.06
C LEU A 77 -5.93 -14.19 14.97
N ARG A 78 -6.95 -15.06 14.85
CA ARG A 78 -8.37 -14.63 14.69
C ARG A 78 -8.87 -13.67 15.77
N SER A 79 -8.31 -13.72 16.97
CA SER A 79 -8.65 -12.80 18.08
C SER A 79 -8.21 -11.35 17.82
N LEU A 80 -7.13 -11.14 17.06
CA LEU A 80 -6.55 -9.82 16.77
C LEU A 80 -7.05 -9.22 15.45
N PHE A 81 -7.77 -9.99 14.63
CA PHE A 81 -8.24 -9.56 13.33
C PHE A 81 -9.51 -8.71 13.44
N HIS A 82 -9.40 -7.42 13.14
CA HIS A 82 -10.53 -6.51 13.05
C HIS A 82 -10.72 -6.06 11.59
N LYS A 83 -11.83 -6.48 10.97
CA LYS A 83 -12.15 -6.10 9.57
C LYS A 83 -12.12 -4.58 9.34
N THR A 84 -12.57 -3.80 10.32
CA THR A 84 -12.55 -2.32 10.25
C THR A 84 -11.15 -1.75 10.36
N ALA A 85 -10.26 -2.39 11.12
CA ALA A 85 -8.87 -1.97 11.23
C ALA A 85 -8.10 -2.29 9.94
N ALA A 86 -8.32 -3.48 9.36
CA ALA A 86 -7.74 -3.86 8.07
C ALA A 86 -8.10 -2.83 6.98
N LEU A 87 -9.40 -2.54 6.80
CA LEU A 87 -9.87 -1.53 5.85
C LEU A 87 -9.25 -0.15 6.10
N ALA A 88 -9.13 0.28 7.36
CA ALA A 88 -8.54 1.57 7.68
C ALA A 88 -7.03 1.61 7.35
N LEU A 89 -6.29 0.54 7.64
CA LEU A 89 -4.86 0.43 7.35
C LEU A 89 -4.60 0.41 5.85
N GLU A 90 -5.40 -0.31 5.07
CA GLU A 90 -5.31 -0.29 3.60
C GLU A 90 -5.63 1.10 3.04
N ALA A 91 -6.63 1.80 3.58
CA ALA A 91 -6.98 3.15 3.16
C ALA A 91 -5.88 4.17 3.45
N ILE A 92 -5.25 4.09 4.62
CA ILE A 92 -4.08 4.90 4.97
C ILE A 92 -2.93 4.61 4.00
N THR A 93 -2.68 3.33 3.73
CA THR A 93 -1.62 2.89 2.81
C THR A 93 -1.86 3.40 1.39
N MET A 94 -3.10 3.34 0.90
CA MET A 94 -3.51 3.94 -0.37
C MET A 94 -3.17 5.44 -0.42
N ILE A 95 -3.55 6.21 0.62
CA ILE A 95 -3.28 7.65 0.68
C ILE A 95 -1.77 7.93 0.68
N PHE A 96 -0.98 7.14 1.41
CA PHE A 96 0.47 7.28 1.43
C PHE A 96 1.09 7.03 0.06
N TRP A 97 0.68 5.98 -0.66
CA TRP A 97 1.15 5.73 -2.02
C TRP A 97 0.79 6.86 -2.98
N PHE A 98 -0.43 7.40 -2.88
CA PHE A 98 -0.85 8.53 -3.71
C PHE A 98 0.02 9.78 -3.46
N ALA A 99 0.15 10.16 -2.19
CA ALA A 99 0.89 11.35 -1.79
C ALA A 99 2.38 11.21 -2.13
N GLY A 100 2.97 10.05 -1.84
CA GLY A 100 4.37 9.75 -2.12
C GLY A 100 4.66 9.76 -3.62
N ALA A 101 3.83 9.09 -4.43
CA ALA A 101 3.99 9.03 -5.87
C ALA A 101 3.93 10.42 -6.52
N ILE A 102 2.97 11.26 -6.12
CA ILE A 102 2.88 12.64 -6.63
C ILE A 102 4.06 13.48 -6.16
N ALA A 103 4.44 13.39 -4.88
CA ALA A 103 5.57 14.15 -4.36
C ALA A 103 6.87 13.81 -5.09
N LEU A 104 7.09 12.52 -5.39
CA LEU A 104 8.23 12.05 -6.16
C LEU A 104 8.13 12.46 -7.64
N ALA A 105 6.96 12.35 -8.27
CA ALA A 105 6.73 12.74 -9.66
C ALA A 105 7.04 14.22 -9.92
N VAL A 106 6.54 15.11 -9.05
CA VAL A 106 6.79 16.55 -9.15
C VAL A 106 8.28 16.88 -8.93
N TRP A 107 8.98 16.07 -8.13
CA TRP A 107 10.41 16.26 -7.89
C TRP A 107 11.28 15.81 -9.07
N VAL A 108 10.96 14.66 -9.65
CA VAL A 108 11.69 14.09 -10.79
C VAL A 108 11.50 14.94 -12.06
N GLY A 109 10.30 15.48 -12.27
CA GLY A 109 10.02 16.37 -13.40
C GLY A 109 10.04 15.66 -14.76
N LEU A 110 10.36 16.40 -15.83
CA LEU A 110 10.25 15.92 -17.21
C LEU A 110 11.24 14.78 -17.52
N PRO A 111 10.86 13.84 -18.43
CA PRO A 111 11.52 12.55 -18.56
C PRO A 111 12.82 12.54 -19.39
N TYR A 112 13.71 13.52 -19.21
CA TYR A 112 14.98 13.59 -19.94
C TYR A 112 16.14 13.08 -19.09
N CYS A 113 16.26 11.75 -19.00
CA CYS A 113 17.33 11.13 -18.20
C CYS A 113 18.65 10.89 -18.94
N TYR A 114 18.76 11.12 -20.26
CA TYR A 114 20.00 10.95 -21.06
C TYR A 114 20.87 9.70 -20.75
N GLY A 115 20.26 8.58 -20.35
CA GLY A 115 20.98 7.35 -19.97
C GLY A 115 21.52 7.31 -18.54
N ASN A 116 21.17 8.26 -17.68
CA ASN A 116 21.53 8.26 -16.27
C ASN A 116 20.64 7.25 -15.50
N ASN A 117 21.27 6.16 -15.04
CA ASN A 117 20.62 5.09 -14.26
C ASN A 117 19.89 5.63 -13.02
N PHE A 118 20.42 6.64 -12.34
CA PHE A 118 19.80 7.22 -11.14
C PHE A 118 18.45 7.87 -11.46
N CYS A 119 18.41 8.66 -12.54
CA CYS A 119 17.19 9.32 -13.00
C CYS A 119 16.15 8.31 -13.50
N GLN A 120 16.57 7.27 -14.21
CA GLN A 120 15.68 6.19 -14.68
C GLN A 120 15.08 5.39 -13.52
N THR A 121 15.88 5.07 -12.50
CA THR A 121 15.39 4.40 -11.28
C THR A 121 14.34 5.26 -10.57
N LEU A 122 14.57 6.57 -10.47
CA LEU A 122 13.59 7.49 -9.88
C LEU A 122 12.27 7.52 -10.66
N GLN A 123 12.31 7.51 -11.98
CA GLN A 123 11.11 7.41 -12.81
C GLN A 123 10.39 6.07 -12.62
N ALA A 124 11.14 4.97 -12.53
CA ALA A 124 10.57 3.67 -12.24
C ALA A 124 9.86 3.67 -10.87
N ALA A 125 10.47 4.26 -9.84
CA ALA A 125 9.87 4.40 -8.51
C ALA A 125 8.60 5.30 -8.52
N VAL A 126 8.50 6.28 -9.42
CA VAL A 126 7.24 7.01 -9.60
C VAL A 126 6.16 6.10 -10.18
N ALA A 127 6.48 5.33 -11.23
CA ALA A 127 5.52 4.47 -11.91
C ALA A 127 5.03 3.33 -11.01
N PHE A 128 5.94 2.62 -10.34
CA PHE A 128 5.61 1.55 -9.40
C PHE A 128 4.82 2.08 -8.19
N GLY A 129 5.14 3.28 -7.68
CA GLY A 129 4.33 3.97 -6.67
C GLY A 129 2.87 4.18 -7.09
N PHE A 130 2.61 4.57 -8.34
CA PHE A 130 1.22 4.69 -8.84
C PHE A 130 0.53 3.34 -9.04
N PHE A 131 1.25 2.29 -9.44
CA PHE A 131 0.68 0.94 -9.51
C PHE A 131 0.28 0.42 -8.13
N LEU A 132 1.12 0.66 -7.11
CA LEU A 132 0.79 0.33 -5.73
C LEU A 132 -0.42 1.12 -5.24
N TRP A 133 -0.48 2.43 -5.51
CA TRP A 133 -1.67 3.23 -5.22
C TRP A 133 -2.94 2.61 -5.82
N ALA A 134 -2.92 2.24 -7.10
CA ALA A 134 -4.07 1.66 -7.78
C ALA A 134 -4.48 0.30 -7.18
N ILE A 135 -3.51 -0.53 -6.79
CA ILE A 135 -3.78 -1.82 -6.14
C ILE A 135 -4.41 -1.63 -4.76
N PHE A 136 -3.86 -0.74 -3.93
CA PHE A 136 -4.45 -0.44 -2.62
C PHE A 136 -5.82 0.22 -2.74
N LEU A 137 -6.07 1.02 -3.79
CA LEU A 137 -7.40 1.53 -4.11
C LEU A 137 -8.38 0.38 -4.37
N VAL A 138 -7.99 -0.60 -5.19
CA VAL A 138 -8.83 -1.77 -5.48
C VAL A 138 -9.12 -2.56 -4.20
N LEU A 139 -8.12 -2.81 -3.36
CA LEU A 139 -8.30 -3.50 -2.07
C LEU A 139 -9.31 -2.77 -1.18
N VAL A 140 -9.13 -1.46 -0.98
CA VAL A 140 -10.03 -0.63 -0.17
C VAL A 140 -11.45 -0.65 -0.69
N VAL A 141 -11.65 -0.58 -2.02
CA VAL A 141 -12.99 -0.64 -2.62
C VAL A 141 -13.65 -1.99 -2.37
N LEU A 142 -12.91 -3.09 -2.57
CA LEU A 142 -13.43 -4.45 -2.34
C LEU A 142 -13.82 -4.66 -0.87
N ASP A 143 -12.96 -4.27 0.06
CA ASP A 143 -13.18 -4.40 1.50
C ASP A 143 -14.32 -3.48 1.99
N ALA A 144 -14.40 -2.26 1.47
CA ALA A 144 -15.51 -1.35 1.75
C ALA A 144 -16.85 -1.92 1.26
N MET A 145 -16.88 -2.52 0.07
CA MET A 145 -18.08 -3.18 -0.46
C MET A 145 -18.51 -4.36 0.41
N GLU A 146 -17.57 -5.18 0.90
CA GLU A 146 -17.87 -6.29 1.82
C GLU A 146 -18.40 -5.77 3.17
N ALA A 147 -17.79 -4.72 3.71
CA ALA A 147 -18.23 -4.09 4.96
C ALA A 147 -19.67 -3.55 4.84
N MET A 148 -20.00 -2.88 3.72
CA MET A 148 -21.34 -2.38 3.45
C MET A 148 -22.37 -3.51 3.30
N LYS A 149 -22.05 -4.58 2.58
CA LYS A 149 -22.93 -5.75 2.44
C LYS A 149 -23.22 -6.41 3.79
N SER A 150 -22.18 -6.59 4.61
CA SER A 150 -22.30 -7.18 5.95
C SER A 150 -23.25 -6.37 6.85
N ARG A 151 -23.16 -5.03 6.81
CA ARG A 151 -24.06 -4.13 7.54
C ARG A 151 -25.50 -4.21 7.05
N ARG A 152 -25.73 -4.27 5.73
CA ARG A 152 -27.07 -4.42 5.14
C ARG A 152 -27.75 -5.72 5.57
N HIS A 153 -27.02 -6.84 5.57
CA HIS A 153 -27.56 -8.13 6.04
C HIS A 153 -27.90 -8.11 7.53
N ALA A 154 -27.06 -7.50 8.37
CA ALA A 154 -27.34 -7.34 9.81
C ALA A 154 -28.60 -6.48 10.05
N ALA A 155 -28.76 -5.37 9.33
CA ALA A 155 -29.93 -4.52 9.40
C ALA A 155 -31.21 -5.24 8.95
N SER A 156 -31.17 -5.99 7.85
CA SER A 156 -32.31 -6.79 7.38
C SER A 156 -32.71 -7.88 8.38
N LYS A 157 -31.74 -8.56 9.00
CA LYS A 157 -32.02 -9.59 10.01
C LYS A 157 -32.67 -8.99 11.26
N ARG A 158 -32.21 -7.82 11.70
CA ARG A 158 -32.81 -7.07 12.81
C ARG A 158 -34.24 -6.61 12.51
N ARG A 159 -34.52 -6.20 11.26
CA ARG A 159 -35.88 -5.83 10.83
C ARG A 159 -36.84 -7.03 10.80
N ASN A 160 -36.36 -8.20 10.35
CA ASN A 160 -37.19 -9.38 10.18
C ASN A 160 -37.35 -10.21 11.48
N ASN A 161 -36.52 -10.00 12.49
CA ASN A 161 -36.65 -10.63 13.80
C ASN A 161 -36.53 -9.58 14.91
N PRO A 162 -37.55 -8.70 15.07
CA PRO A 162 -37.63 -7.85 16.23
C PRO A 162 -37.83 -8.77 17.43
N LYS A 163 -36.77 -9.05 18.20
CA LYS A 163 -36.96 -9.70 19.50
C LYS A 163 -37.97 -8.85 20.27
N ALA A 164 -39.13 -9.43 20.57
CA ALA A 164 -40.11 -8.83 21.45
C ALA A 164 -39.37 -8.45 22.73
N TYR A 165 -39.46 -7.17 23.11
CA TYR A 165 -39.05 -6.74 24.42
C TYR A 165 -39.91 -7.51 25.42
N THR A 166 -39.38 -8.59 26.01
CA THR A 166 -39.92 -9.14 27.25
C THR A 166 -39.50 -8.17 28.34
N GLY A 167 -40.28 -7.10 28.49
CA GLY A 167 -40.36 -6.36 29.74
C GLY A 167 -41.22 -7.18 30.69
N ALA A 168 -40.61 -7.66 31.77
CA ALA A 168 -41.15 -8.06 33.08
C ALA A 168 -40.17 -9.04 33.71
#